data_AF-A0A923PQL1-F1
#
_entry.id   AF-A0A923PQL1-F1
#
_cell.length_a   1.000
_cell.length_b   1.000
_cell.length_c   1.000
_cell.angle_alpha   90.00
_cell.angle_beta   90.00
_cell.angle_gamma   90.00
#
_symmetry.space_group_name_H-M   'P 1'
#
loop_
_entity.id
_entity.type
_entity.pdbx_description
1 polymer ?
#
loop_
_entity_poly.entity_id
_entity_poly.type
_entity_poly.pdbx_seq_one_letter_code
_entity_poly.pdbx_strand_id
1 'polypeptide(L)'
;MPLPVVSPARLLAALLIATVLAPLAVAQTALGKNELVLQKWSGALNVPDPVAVAVDPQGRVYVTATTRRKVGDLDIREFPQWVANDVGLDSVEAKLAFYKDALAPGKTRAPRGSLKDNNGDGSIDWKDLTTTTERIYQMRDTDGDGI
;
A
#
# COMPACT_ATOMS: atom_id res chain seq x y z
N MET A 1 48.03 51.79 -18.09
CA MET A 1 46.69 51.23 -17.78
C MET A 1 46.53 51.22 -16.26
N PRO A 2 45.54 51.93 -15.68
CA PRO A 2 45.27 51.83 -14.24
C PRO A 2 44.31 50.66 -13.97
N LEU A 3 44.57 49.91 -12.89
CA LEU A 3 43.70 48.85 -12.38
C LEU A 3 42.45 49.44 -11.72
N PRO A 4 41.27 48.76 -11.78
CA PRO A 4 40.03 49.30 -11.24
C PRO A 4 40.06 49.28 -9.70
N VAL A 5 39.77 50.43 -9.10
CA VAL A 5 39.55 50.57 -7.65
C VAL A 5 38.15 50.05 -7.33
N VAL A 6 38.09 48.92 -6.63
CA VAL A 6 36.83 48.36 -6.14
C VAL A 6 36.46 49.07 -4.84
N SER A 7 35.30 49.73 -4.83
CA SER A 7 34.75 50.43 -3.65
C SER A 7 34.43 49.45 -2.50
N PRO A 8 34.77 49.81 -1.24
CA PRO A 8 34.49 48.97 -0.06
C PRO A 8 32.99 48.79 0.22
N ALA A 9 32.11 49.55 -0.44
CA ALA A 9 30.66 49.44 -0.28
C ALA A 9 30.04 48.18 -0.91
N ARG A 10 30.79 47.39 -1.69
CA ARG A 10 30.29 46.13 -2.27
C ARG A 10 30.56 44.88 -1.42
N LEU A 11 31.30 45.01 -0.31
CA LEU A 11 31.57 43.90 0.62
C LEU A 11 30.52 43.74 1.72
N LEU A 12 29.68 44.75 1.99
CA LEU A 12 28.66 44.66 3.04
C LEU A 12 27.33 44.01 2.59
N ALA A 13 27.04 43.94 1.29
CA ALA A 13 25.78 43.36 0.80
C ALA A 13 25.80 41.83 0.66
N ALA A 14 26.98 41.20 0.66
CA ALA A 14 27.12 39.74 0.57
C ALA A 14 27.20 39.04 1.94
N LEU A 15 27.40 39.79 3.03
CA LEU A 15 27.49 39.22 4.39
C LEU A 15 26.15 39.19 5.13
N LEU A 16 25.07 39.72 4.53
CA LEU A 16 23.72 39.77 5.11
C LEU A 16 22.74 38.76 4.51
N ILE A 17 23.20 37.86 3.64
CA ILE A 17 22.42 36.70 3.12
C ILE A 17 23.04 35.38 3.61
N ALA A 18 23.60 35.37 4.82
CA ALA A 18 24.21 34.17 5.41
C ALA A 18 23.60 33.77 6.76
N THR A 19 22.54 34.43 7.24
CA THR A 19 22.04 34.26 8.61
C THR A 19 20.57 33.88 8.75
N VAL A 20 19.91 33.38 7.70
CA VAL A 20 18.57 32.76 7.85
C VAL A 20 18.47 31.47 7.06
N LEU A 21 19.37 30.52 7.36
CA LEU A 21 19.08 29.10 7.17
C LEU A 21 19.51 28.39 8.45
N ALA A 22 18.82 28.70 9.56
CA ALA A 22 18.82 27.78 10.68
C ALA A 22 18.22 26.47 10.13
N PRO A 23 18.93 25.33 10.15
CA PRO A 23 18.25 24.07 9.95
C PRO A 23 17.18 24.01 11.05
N LEU A 24 15.95 23.60 10.69
CA LEU A 24 15.04 23.09 11.69
C LEU A 24 15.74 21.90 12.34
N ALA A 25 16.50 22.16 13.39
CA ALA A 25 16.93 21.14 14.31
C ALA A 25 15.63 20.62 14.93
N VAL A 26 15.17 19.48 14.42
CA VAL A 26 14.19 18.66 15.13
C VAL A 26 14.75 18.52 16.53
N ALA A 27 14.05 19.05 17.53
CA ALA A 27 14.46 18.94 18.91
C ALA A 27 14.55 17.44 19.23
N GLN A 28 15.78 16.93 19.29
CA GLN A 28 16.04 15.58 19.73
C GLN A 28 15.94 15.64 21.25
N THR A 29 14.72 15.40 21.77
CA THR A 29 14.48 15.26 23.20
C THR A 29 15.47 14.23 23.73
N ALA A 30 16.29 14.63 24.71
CA ALA A 30 17.19 13.72 25.37
C ALA A 30 16.35 12.64 26.07
N LEU A 31 16.46 11.41 25.57
CA LEU A 31 15.66 10.28 26.03
C LEU A 31 15.86 10.08 27.53
N GLY A 32 14.78 10.19 28.31
CA GLY A 32 14.78 9.80 29.71
C GLY A 32 15.21 8.33 29.84
N LYS A 33 15.82 7.96 30.97
CA LYS A 33 16.41 6.62 31.19
C LYS A 33 15.46 5.42 30.98
N ASN A 34 14.15 5.69 30.89
CA ASN A 34 13.06 4.73 30.66
C ASN A 34 12.17 5.12 29.46
N GLU A 35 12.66 5.93 28.54
CA GLU A 35 11.89 6.40 27.40
C GLU A 35 11.93 5.38 26.25
N LEU A 36 10.77 5.15 25.64
CA LEU A 36 10.66 4.26 24.49
C LEU A 36 11.30 4.93 23.27
N VAL A 37 12.32 4.27 22.71
CA VAL A 37 13.00 4.74 21.51
C VAL A 37 12.37 4.09 20.29
N LEU A 38 11.76 4.89 19.42
CA LEU A 38 11.33 4.42 18.11
C LEU A 38 12.56 4.25 17.22
N GLN A 39 12.88 3.01 16.86
CA GLN A 39 13.88 2.70 15.86
C GLN A 39 13.22 2.08 14.64
N LYS A 40 13.55 2.58 13.45
CA LYS A 40 13.07 1.99 12.21
C LYS A 40 13.82 0.69 11.98
N TRP A 41 13.11 -0.42 12.11
CA TRP A 41 13.67 -1.75 11.91
C TRP A 41 13.91 -2.05 10.42
N SER A 42 12.97 -1.76 9.51
CA SER A 42 13.01 -2.25 8.13
C SER A 42 14.01 -1.57 7.16
N GLY A 43 14.96 -0.77 7.64
CA GLY A 43 15.89 -0.03 6.79
C GLY A 43 15.19 0.80 5.71
N ALA A 44 15.48 0.54 4.43
CA ALA A 44 14.82 1.19 3.28
C ALA A 44 13.52 0.49 2.82
N LEU A 45 13.26 -0.74 3.28
CA LEU A 45 12.11 -1.53 2.86
C LEU A 45 10.82 -0.94 3.44
N ASN A 46 9.80 -0.86 2.60
CA ASN A 46 8.46 -0.43 2.97
C ASN A 46 7.45 -1.40 2.37
N VAL A 47 6.54 -1.92 3.19
CA VAL A 47 5.44 -2.76 2.72
C VAL A 47 4.22 -1.86 2.47
N PRO A 48 3.69 -1.80 1.25
CA PRO A 48 2.52 -0.97 0.96
C PRO A 48 1.25 -1.58 1.55
N ASP A 49 0.38 -0.73 2.07
CA ASP A 49 -0.96 -1.06 2.60
C ASP A 49 -0.99 -2.30 3.52
N PRO A 50 -0.16 -2.34 4.58
CA PRO A 50 -0.13 -3.49 5.49
C PRO A 50 -1.43 -3.54 6.29
N VAL A 51 -1.99 -4.74 6.45
CA VAL A 51 -3.20 -4.98 7.25
C VAL A 51 -2.92 -5.71 8.57
N ALA A 52 -1.82 -6.47 8.63
CA ALA A 52 -1.31 -7.02 9.88
C ALA A 52 0.21 -7.24 9.82
N VAL A 53 0.83 -7.34 10.98
CA VAL A 53 2.25 -7.68 11.15
C VAL A 53 2.43 -8.67 12.28
N ALA A 54 3.35 -9.62 12.13
CA ALA A 54 3.76 -10.56 13.17
C ALA A 54 5.28 -10.76 13.13
N VAL A 55 5.88 -10.98 14.29
CA VAL A 55 7.31 -11.30 14.43
C VAL A 55 7.43 -12.70 15.01
N ASP A 56 8.24 -13.56 14.40
CA ASP A 56 8.49 -14.90 14.93
C ASP A 56 9.67 -14.94 15.93
N PRO A 57 9.90 -16.06 16.65
CA PRO A 57 10.97 -16.15 17.63
C PRO A 57 12.40 -16.02 17.05
N GLN A 58 12.56 -16.11 15.72
CA GLN A 58 13.83 -15.89 15.04
C GLN A 58 14.02 -14.43 14.60
N GLY A 59 13.07 -13.54 14.93
CA GLY A 59 13.11 -12.13 14.55
C GLY A 59 12.67 -11.85 13.11
N ARG A 60 12.10 -12.84 12.40
CA ARG A 60 11.56 -12.61 11.05
C ARG A 60 10.19 -11.93 11.16
N VAL A 61 9.97 -10.94 10.31
CA VAL A 61 8.72 -10.16 10.28
C VAL A 61 7.87 -10.59 9.10
N TYR A 62 6.62 -10.93 9.37
CA TYR A 62 5.62 -11.26 8.37
C TYR A 62 4.61 -10.12 8.31
N VAL A 63 4.46 -9.52 7.13
CA VAL A 63 3.50 -8.45 6.88
C VAL A 63 2.47 -8.95 5.89
N THR A 64 1.20 -8.88 6.25
CA THR A 64 0.10 -9.23 5.35
C THR A 64 -0.43 -7.98 4.65
N ALA A 65 -0.76 -8.12 3.38
CA ALA A 65 -1.42 -7.08 2.59
C ALA A 65 -2.64 -7.68 1.88
N THR A 66 -3.76 -6.96 1.91
CA THR A 66 -4.97 -7.46 1.26
C THR A 66 -4.98 -7.16 -0.23
N THR A 67 -5.29 -8.16 -1.05
CA THR A 67 -5.53 -8.00 -2.49
C THR A 67 -7.03 -7.97 -2.82
N ARG A 68 -7.90 -8.29 -1.84
CA ARG A 68 -9.33 -8.56 -2.06
C ARG A 68 -10.24 -7.34 -2.11
N ARG A 69 -9.76 -6.15 -1.79
CA ARG A 69 -10.56 -4.92 -1.55
C ARG A 69 -11.51 -4.52 -2.70
N LYS A 70 -11.37 -5.08 -3.91
CA LYS A 70 -12.26 -4.84 -5.07
C LYS A 70 -12.55 -6.07 -5.93
N VAL A 71 -12.15 -7.26 -5.47
CA VAL A 71 -12.17 -8.48 -6.30
C VAL A 71 -12.84 -9.66 -5.58
N GLY A 72 -12.94 -9.62 -4.24
CA GLY A 72 -13.59 -10.70 -3.46
C GLY A 72 -15.10 -10.58 -3.40
N ASP A 73 -15.64 -9.37 -3.52
CA ASP A 73 -17.06 -9.12 -3.76
C ASP A 73 -17.18 -8.15 -4.94
N LEU A 74 -18.10 -8.45 -5.86
CA LEU A 74 -18.27 -7.64 -7.06
C LEU A 74 -18.93 -6.32 -6.67
N ASP A 75 -18.42 -5.22 -7.23
CA ASP A 75 -19.00 -3.91 -6.98
C ASP A 75 -20.39 -3.84 -7.62
N ILE A 76 -21.42 -3.77 -6.79
CA ILE A 76 -22.83 -3.73 -7.22
C ILE A 76 -23.12 -2.58 -8.20
N ARG A 77 -22.32 -1.51 -8.19
CA ARG A 77 -22.44 -0.38 -9.13
C ARG A 77 -22.02 -0.75 -10.54
N GLU A 78 -21.16 -1.75 -10.70
CA GLU A 78 -20.77 -2.30 -11.99
C GLU A 78 -21.87 -3.25 -12.51
N PHE A 79 -22.70 -3.79 -11.63
CA PHE A 79 -23.81 -4.70 -11.93
C PHE A 79 -25.16 -4.14 -11.44
N PRO A 80 -25.60 -2.97 -11.91
CA PRO A 80 -26.81 -2.32 -11.42
C PRO A 80 -28.07 -3.20 -11.62
N GLN A 81 -28.07 -4.06 -12.63
CA GLN A 81 -29.16 -5.02 -12.88
C GLN A 81 -29.29 -6.10 -11.81
N TRP A 82 -28.29 -6.26 -10.93
CA TRP A 82 -28.29 -7.22 -9.82
C TRP A 82 -28.62 -6.60 -8.47
N VAL A 83 -28.85 -5.28 -8.40
CA VAL A 83 -29.07 -4.58 -7.12
C VAL A 83 -30.21 -5.20 -6.30
N ALA A 84 -31.34 -5.49 -6.95
CA ALA A 84 -32.49 -6.10 -6.27
C ALA A 84 -32.18 -7.52 -5.77
N ASN A 85 -31.38 -8.28 -6.51
CA ASN A 85 -30.98 -9.62 -6.10
C ASN A 85 -30.02 -9.53 -4.91
N ASP A 86 -28.92 -8.77 -5.03
CA ASP A 86 -27.86 -8.69 -4.01
C ASP A 86 -28.39 -8.21 -2.65
N VAL A 87 -29.28 -7.20 -2.65
CA VAL A 87 -29.94 -6.71 -1.42
C VAL A 87 -30.93 -7.71 -0.83
N GLY A 88 -31.51 -8.59 -1.67
CA GLY A 88 -32.49 -9.59 -1.26
C GLY A 88 -31.91 -10.92 -0.77
N LEU A 89 -30.59 -11.13 -0.92
CA LEU A 89 -29.92 -12.35 -0.47
C LEU A 89 -29.78 -12.36 1.07
N ASP A 90 -30.16 -13.45 1.71
CA ASP A 90 -30.20 -13.60 3.17
C ASP A 90 -29.17 -14.60 3.72
N SER A 91 -28.42 -15.27 2.84
CA SER A 91 -27.46 -16.33 3.21
C SER A 91 -26.30 -16.41 2.22
N VAL A 92 -25.19 -16.99 2.67
CA VAL A 92 -23.99 -17.22 1.84
C VAL A 92 -24.32 -18.22 0.73
N GLU A 93 -25.12 -19.24 1.04
CA GLU A 93 -25.56 -20.27 0.10
C GLU A 93 -26.41 -19.67 -1.02
N ALA A 94 -27.34 -18.76 -0.69
CA ALA A 94 -28.14 -18.05 -1.69
C ALA A 94 -27.25 -17.19 -2.60
N LYS A 95 -26.26 -16.46 -2.04
CA LYS A 95 -25.30 -15.68 -2.82
C LYS A 95 -24.47 -16.55 -3.76
N LEU A 96 -23.98 -17.68 -3.25
CA LEU A 96 -23.21 -18.63 -4.06
C LEU A 96 -24.05 -19.22 -5.20
N ALA A 97 -25.30 -19.60 -4.93
CA ALA A 97 -26.21 -20.12 -5.94
C ALA A 97 -26.50 -19.06 -7.02
N PHE A 98 -26.75 -17.82 -6.61
CA PHE A 98 -26.95 -16.69 -7.51
C PHE A 98 -25.73 -16.48 -8.42
N TYR A 99 -24.51 -16.43 -7.87
CA TYR A 99 -23.30 -16.26 -8.68
C TYR A 99 -23.05 -17.42 -9.62
N LYS A 100 -23.25 -18.68 -9.19
CA LYS A 100 -23.09 -19.85 -10.06
C LYS A 100 -24.07 -19.84 -11.24
N ASP A 101 -25.29 -19.35 -11.04
CA ASP A 101 -26.23 -19.18 -12.14
C ASP A 101 -25.88 -17.96 -13.00
N ALA A 102 -25.80 -16.76 -12.42
CA ALA A 102 -25.62 -15.50 -13.15
C ALA A 102 -24.30 -15.43 -13.92
N LEU A 103 -23.25 -16.08 -13.39
CA LEU A 103 -21.92 -16.19 -13.96
C LEU A 103 -21.60 -17.63 -14.40
N ALA A 104 -22.60 -18.39 -14.85
CA ALA A 104 -22.32 -19.68 -15.49
C ALA A 104 -21.43 -19.49 -16.74
N PRO A 105 -20.56 -20.46 -17.08
CA PRO A 105 -19.71 -20.38 -18.26
C PRO A 105 -20.49 -20.00 -19.52
N GLY A 106 -20.00 -19.00 -20.24
CA GLY A 106 -20.62 -18.48 -21.47
C GLY A 106 -21.72 -17.43 -21.28
N LYS A 107 -22.17 -17.13 -20.05
CA LYS A 107 -23.11 -16.02 -19.81
C LYS A 107 -22.43 -14.64 -19.89
N THR A 108 -21.18 -14.54 -19.45
CA THR A 108 -20.40 -13.30 -19.53
C THR A 108 -19.60 -13.26 -20.82
N ARG A 109 -19.82 -12.24 -21.66
CA ARG A 109 -19.15 -12.12 -22.97
C ARG A 109 -17.96 -11.16 -22.98
N ALA A 110 -17.87 -10.27 -22.01
CA ALA A 110 -16.83 -9.26 -21.92
C ALA A 110 -16.51 -8.95 -20.46
N PRO A 111 -15.26 -8.56 -20.16
CA PRO A 111 -14.88 -8.09 -18.83
C PRO A 111 -15.75 -6.92 -18.36
N ARG A 112 -15.98 -6.85 -17.05
CA ARG A 112 -16.72 -5.77 -16.42
C ARG A 112 -16.14 -5.51 -15.03
N GLY A 113 -15.51 -4.34 -14.87
CA GLY A 113 -14.91 -3.98 -13.59
C GLY A 113 -13.79 -4.94 -13.19
N SER A 114 -13.91 -5.54 -12.00
CA SER A 114 -12.98 -6.57 -11.53
C SER A 114 -13.23 -7.97 -12.08
N LEU A 115 -14.40 -8.22 -12.69
CA LEU A 115 -14.72 -9.50 -13.32
C LEU A 115 -14.11 -9.58 -14.72
N LYS A 116 -13.11 -10.44 -14.86
CA LYS A 116 -12.36 -10.77 -16.07
C LYS A 116 -11.81 -12.18 -15.89
N ASP A 117 -11.20 -12.72 -16.95
CA ASP A 117 -10.50 -14.00 -16.91
C ASP A 117 -9.28 -13.89 -15.97
N ASN A 118 -9.54 -14.11 -14.67
CA ASN A 118 -8.58 -14.00 -13.58
C ASN A 118 -7.87 -15.34 -13.36
N ASN A 119 -8.46 -16.46 -13.82
CA ASN A 119 -7.89 -17.79 -13.72
C ASN A 119 -7.09 -18.22 -14.96
N GLY A 120 -7.20 -17.49 -16.07
CA GLY A 120 -6.50 -17.73 -17.33
C GLY A 120 -7.06 -18.90 -18.13
N ASP A 121 -8.29 -19.35 -17.87
CA ASP A 121 -8.89 -20.52 -18.53
C ASP A 121 -9.65 -20.17 -19.82
N GLY A 122 -9.69 -18.88 -20.19
CA GLY A 122 -10.35 -18.38 -21.40
C GLY A 122 -11.86 -18.19 -21.26
N SER A 123 -12.44 -18.51 -20.10
CA SER A 123 -13.82 -18.21 -19.72
C SER A 123 -13.85 -17.01 -18.79
N ILE A 124 -14.97 -16.27 -18.78
CA ILE A 124 -15.24 -15.28 -17.74
C ILE A 124 -16.47 -15.77 -16.98
N ASP A 125 -16.26 -16.36 -15.81
CA ASP A 125 -17.30 -17.05 -15.05
C ASP A 125 -17.05 -17.02 -13.53
N TRP A 126 -17.92 -17.69 -12.75
CA TRP A 126 -17.83 -17.66 -11.29
C TRP A 126 -16.50 -18.19 -10.74
N LYS A 127 -15.73 -19.00 -11.50
CA LYS A 127 -14.41 -19.49 -11.08
C LYS A 127 -13.38 -18.37 -10.98
N ASP A 128 -13.57 -17.28 -11.72
CA ASP A 128 -12.69 -16.11 -11.64
C ASP A 128 -12.73 -15.42 -10.28
N LEU A 129 -13.78 -15.67 -9.50
CA LEU A 129 -13.92 -15.15 -8.14
C LEU A 129 -13.12 -15.98 -7.11
N THR A 130 -12.62 -17.16 -7.48
CA THR A 130 -11.96 -18.09 -6.55
C THR A 130 -10.44 -18.03 -6.56
N THR A 131 -9.84 -17.18 -7.39
CA THR A 131 -8.38 -17.14 -7.59
C THR A 131 -7.66 -16.14 -6.69
N THR A 132 -8.38 -15.19 -6.09
CA THR A 132 -7.73 -14.12 -5.32
C THR A 132 -7.17 -14.64 -4.00
N THR A 133 -5.86 -14.46 -3.80
CA THR A 133 -5.15 -14.79 -2.56
C THR A 133 -4.55 -13.54 -1.93
N GLU A 134 -4.41 -13.56 -0.61
CA GLU A 134 -3.72 -12.48 0.11
C GLU A 134 -2.20 -12.58 -0.09
N ARG A 135 -1.50 -11.46 0.08
CA ARG A 135 -0.04 -11.42 0.00
C ARG A 135 0.55 -11.43 1.40
N ILE A 136 1.60 -12.22 1.58
CA ILE A 136 2.40 -12.25 2.80
C ILE A 136 3.85 -11.95 2.39
N TYR A 137 4.38 -10.86 2.92
CA TYR A 137 5.79 -10.51 2.78
C TYR A 137 6.53 -11.02 4.01
N GLN A 138 7.63 -11.75 3.79
CA GLN A 138 8.58 -12.06 4.84
C GLN A 138 9.76 -11.10 4.71
N MET A 139 10.11 -10.46 5.81
CA MET A 139 11.27 -9.59 5.97
C MET A 139 12.20 -10.21 7.00
N ARG A 140 13.49 -10.26 6.70
CA ARG A 140 14.51 -10.79 7.59
C ARG A 140 15.81 -10.03 7.34
N ASP A 141 16.54 -9.77 8.41
CA ASP A 141 17.94 -9.38 8.33
C ASP A 141 18.72 -10.57 7.72
N THR A 142 19.49 -10.30 6.66
CA THR A 142 20.28 -11.32 5.96
C THR A 142 21.77 -11.19 6.16
N ASP A 143 22.26 -10.06 6.64
CA ASP A 143 23.69 -9.78 6.82
C ASP A 143 24.10 -9.60 8.28
N GLY A 144 23.15 -9.59 9.20
CA GLY A 144 23.36 -9.60 10.64
C GLY A 144 23.69 -8.23 11.21
N ASP A 145 23.37 -7.14 10.50
CA ASP A 145 23.64 -5.77 10.96
C ASP A 145 22.58 -5.25 11.97
N GLY A 146 21.51 -6.02 12.19
CA GLY A 146 20.41 -5.68 13.09
C GLY A 146 19.33 -4.78 12.47
N ILE A 147 19.33 -4.62 11.14
CA ILE A 147 18.38 -3.86 10.31
C ILE A 147 17.72 -4.76 9.26
#